data_AF-A0A0L1IJU5-F1
#
_entry.id   AF-A0A0L1IJU5-F1
#
_cell.length_a   1.000
_cell.length_b   1.000
_cell.length_c   1.000
_cell.angle_alpha   90.00
_cell.angle_beta   90.00
_cell.angle_gamma   90.00
#
_symmetry.space_group_name_H-M   'P 1'
#
loop_
_entity.id
_entity.type
_entity.pdbx_description
1 polymer ?
#
loop_
_entity_poly.entity_id
_entity_poly.type
_entity_poly.pdbx_seq_one_letter_code
_entity_poly.pdbx_strand_id
1 'polypeptide(L)'
;MPIPKEILAVDRPKNTRVKTNGNKYDVIKRTSVWKNGKSVPVELGKIGEIINFEYVETKTSRLNFALCDIKQFGRTEIAYKLSKDVFEDLCKVYNPSDAKIIYAIAIIRAAYGNITNREINRKYQCSFFSEQFPGIGL
;
A
#
# COMPACT_ATOMS: atom_id res chain seq x y z
N MET A 1 23.90 21.11 0.84
CA MET A 1 24.49 21.63 -0.40
C MET A 1 23.63 22.78 -0.92
N PRO A 2 24.25 23.87 -1.42
CA PRO A 2 23.51 24.95 -2.07
C PRO A 2 22.85 24.41 -3.35
N ILE A 3 21.57 24.75 -3.55
CA ILE A 3 20.83 24.39 -4.77
C ILE A 3 21.10 25.47 -5.81
N PRO A 4 21.47 25.12 -7.05
CA PRO A 4 21.65 26.10 -8.12
C PRO A 4 20.42 26.98 -8.32
N LYS A 5 20.63 28.27 -8.65
CA LYS A 5 19.53 29.23 -8.84
C LYS A 5 18.59 28.82 -9.97
N GLU A 6 19.13 28.22 -11.03
CA GLU A 6 18.39 27.71 -12.17
C GLU A 6 17.35 26.66 -11.74
N ILE A 7 17.76 25.71 -10.87
CA ILE A 7 16.86 24.69 -10.31
C ILE A 7 15.80 25.32 -9.42
N LEU A 8 16.14 26.37 -8.65
CA LEU A 8 15.17 27.09 -7.82
C LEU A 8 14.18 27.92 -8.65
N ALA A 9 14.52 28.29 -9.87
CA ALA A 9 13.68 29.07 -10.78
C ALA A 9 12.70 28.23 -11.61
N VAL A 10 12.88 26.90 -11.68
CA VAL A 10 11.98 25.99 -12.38
C VAL A 10 10.54 26.12 -11.87
N ASP A 11 9.58 26.30 -12.81
CA ASP A 11 8.17 26.39 -12.48
C ASP A 11 7.66 25.08 -11.85
N ARG A 12 6.90 25.23 -10.76
CA ARG A 12 6.47 24.11 -9.92
C ARG A 12 5.29 24.53 -9.05
N PRO A 13 4.53 23.56 -8.49
CA PRO A 13 3.38 23.87 -7.64
C PRO A 13 3.72 24.80 -6.47
N LYS A 14 2.79 25.69 -6.11
CA LYS A 14 2.93 26.62 -4.97
C LYS A 14 3.10 25.87 -3.64
N ASN A 15 3.69 26.55 -2.66
CA ASN A 15 3.98 26.01 -1.31
C ASN A 15 4.86 24.76 -1.36
N THR A 16 5.92 24.81 -2.17
CA THR A 16 6.90 23.74 -2.30
C THR A 16 8.29 24.21 -1.93
N ARG A 17 9.16 23.27 -1.56
CA ARG A 17 10.59 23.50 -1.34
C ARG A 17 11.39 22.43 -2.06
N VAL A 18 12.47 22.84 -2.71
CA VAL A 18 13.42 21.91 -3.32
C VAL A 18 14.43 21.45 -2.26
N LYS A 19 14.70 20.15 -2.19
CA LYS A 19 15.79 19.55 -1.40
C LYS A 19 16.72 18.75 -2.31
N THR A 20 18.00 18.72 -1.94
CA THR A 20 18.97 17.82 -2.56
C THR A 20 18.89 16.46 -1.90
N ASN A 21 18.84 15.42 -2.73
CA ASN A 21 18.85 14.03 -2.30
C ASN A 21 19.81 13.25 -3.21
N GLY A 22 21.07 13.12 -2.79
CA GLY A 22 22.15 12.68 -3.66
C GLY A 22 22.29 13.62 -4.87
N ASN A 23 22.15 13.06 -6.07
CA ASN A 23 22.24 13.79 -7.35
C ASN A 23 20.88 14.33 -7.84
N LYS A 24 19.84 14.23 -7.02
CA LYS A 24 18.46 14.56 -7.39
C LYS A 24 17.94 15.79 -6.66
N TYR A 25 16.97 16.45 -7.27
CA TYR A 25 16.29 17.63 -6.73
C TYR A 25 14.84 17.31 -6.42
N ASP A 26 14.57 16.93 -5.18
CA ASP A 26 13.23 16.56 -4.73
C ASP A 26 12.38 17.81 -4.47
N VAL A 27 11.15 17.82 -4.97
CA VAL A 27 10.16 18.87 -4.69
C VAL A 27 9.23 18.38 -3.58
N ILE A 28 9.25 19.09 -2.45
CA ILE A 28 8.53 18.72 -1.23
C ILE A 28 7.40 19.71 -1.00
N LYS A 29 6.18 19.19 -0.81
CA LYS A 29 5.03 20.02 -0.45
C LYS A 29 5.14 20.47 1.00
N ARG A 30 4.84 21.75 1.25
CA ARG A 30 4.80 22.33 2.59
C ARG A 30 3.40 22.85 2.89
N THR A 31 3.07 22.77 4.18
CA THR A 31 1.95 23.48 4.79
C THR A 31 2.46 24.18 6.04
N SER A 32 1.60 24.91 6.76
CA SER A 32 1.88 25.41 8.10
C SER A 32 0.96 24.76 9.12
N VAL A 33 1.47 24.55 10.33
CA VAL A 33 0.69 24.12 11.48
C VAL A 33 0.96 25.05 12.65
N TRP A 34 -0.05 25.26 13.49
CA TRP A 34 0.11 26.04 14.71
C TRP A 34 0.74 25.18 15.80
N LYS A 35 1.88 25.63 16.34
CA LYS A 35 2.56 25.02 17.49
C LYS A 35 3.00 26.12 18.45
N ASN A 36 2.64 25.99 19.72
CA ASN A 36 3.04 26.91 20.81
C ASN A 36 2.76 28.39 20.46
N GLY A 37 1.56 28.68 19.94
CA GLY A 37 1.14 30.04 19.59
C GLY A 37 1.83 30.65 18.36
N LYS A 38 2.57 29.86 17.57
CA LYS A 38 3.23 30.30 16.34
C LYS A 38 2.93 29.37 15.17
N SER A 39 2.84 29.92 13.96
CA SER A 39 2.71 29.16 12.72
C SER A 39 4.08 28.64 12.29
N VAL A 40 4.22 27.32 12.22
CA VAL A 40 5.47 26.63 11.86
C VAL A 40 5.27 25.84 10.57
N PRO A 41 6.14 26.00 9.55
CA PRO A 41 6.01 25.28 8.31
C PRO A 41 6.40 23.80 8.47
N VAL A 42 5.57 22.89 7.98
CA VAL A 42 5.75 21.43 8.03
C VAL A 42 5.74 20.86 6.62
N GLU A 43 6.57 19.84 6.40
CA GLU A 43 6.67 19.12 5.14
C GLU A 43 5.64 17.98 5.09
N LEU A 44 4.86 17.91 4.01
CA LEU A 44 3.84 16.87 3.80
C LEU A 44 4.38 15.65 3.02
N GLY A 45 5.49 15.81 2.31
CA GLY A 45 6.12 14.75 1.53
C GLY A 45 6.63 15.20 0.16
N LYS A 46 7.40 14.32 -0.51
CA LYS A 46 7.83 14.51 -1.90
C LYS A 46 6.63 14.40 -2.83
N ILE A 47 6.43 15.41 -3.67
CA ILE A 47 5.37 15.43 -4.70
C ILE A 47 5.94 15.34 -6.11
N GLY A 48 7.26 15.47 -6.28
CA GLY A 48 7.91 15.45 -7.57
C GLY A 48 9.41 15.61 -7.47
N GLU A 49 10.05 15.66 -8.62
CA GLU A 49 11.49 15.81 -8.78
C GLU A 49 11.76 16.76 -9.95
N ILE A 50 12.85 17.52 -9.89
CA ILE A 50 13.31 18.33 -11.02
C ILE A 50 14.36 17.53 -11.79
N ILE A 51 14.05 17.22 -13.04
CA ILE A 51 14.90 16.45 -13.96
C ILE A 51 15.05 17.30 -15.22
N ASN A 52 16.27 17.50 -15.70
CA ASN A 52 16.55 18.31 -16.91
C ASN A 52 15.89 19.71 -16.89
N PHE A 53 15.92 20.38 -15.73
CA PHE A 53 15.30 21.70 -15.52
C PHE A 53 13.76 21.75 -15.67
N GLU A 54 13.10 20.60 -15.64
CA GLU A 54 11.65 20.50 -15.65
C GLU A 54 11.14 19.80 -14.39
N TYR A 55 10.01 20.27 -13.87
CA TYR A 55 9.32 19.62 -12.77
C TYR A 55 8.56 18.38 -13.27
N VAL A 56 8.92 17.23 -12.73
CA VAL A 56 8.24 15.95 -12.97
C VAL A 56 7.47 15.55 -11.72
N GLU A 57 6.14 15.54 -11.81
CA GLU A 57 5.29 15.11 -10.70
C GLU A 57 5.51 13.62 -10.40
N THR A 58 5.74 13.31 -9.12
CA THR A 58 5.70 11.93 -8.65
C THR A 58 4.24 11.53 -8.63
N LYS A 59 3.81 10.82 -9.67
CA LYS A 59 2.57 10.06 -9.62
C LYS A 59 2.75 9.02 -8.51
N THR A 60 2.36 9.35 -7.28
CA THR A 60 1.92 8.34 -6.34
C THR A 60 0.68 7.73 -6.94
N SER A 61 0.84 6.82 -7.90
CA SER A 61 -0.07 5.70 -7.93
C SER A 61 0.05 5.14 -6.51
N ARG A 62 -0.98 5.36 -5.67
CA ARG A 62 -1.25 4.39 -4.63
C ARG A 62 -1.11 3.08 -5.36
N LEU A 63 -0.12 2.27 -5.00
CA LEU A 63 0.03 0.94 -5.56
C LEU A 63 -1.39 0.39 -5.59
N ASN A 64 -1.95 0.22 -6.78
CA ASN A 64 -3.27 -0.35 -6.92
C ASN A 64 -3.04 -1.81 -6.53
N PHE A 65 -3.07 -2.07 -5.22
CA PHE A 65 -2.91 -3.41 -4.64
C PHE A 65 -3.97 -4.37 -5.19
N ALA A 66 -4.99 -3.83 -5.88
CA ALA A 66 -6.06 -4.51 -6.58
C ALA A 66 -5.64 -5.22 -7.88
N LEU A 67 -4.54 -4.84 -8.55
CA LEU A 67 -4.18 -5.44 -9.84
C LEU A 67 -3.08 -6.48 -9.66
N CYS A 68 -3.50 -7.69 -9.32
CA CYS A 68 -2.68 -8.87 -9.54
C CYS A 68 -3.01 -9.43 -10.92
N ASP A 69 -2.07 -9.32 -11.86
CA ASP A 69 -2.29 -9.78 -13.25
C ASP A 69 -2.45 -11.30 -13.34
N ILE A 70 -1.79 -12.06 -12.44
CA ILE A 70 -1.81 -13.52 -12.43
C ILE A 70 -2.09 -14.02 -11.01
N LYS A 71 -3.22 -14.70 -10.83
CA LYS A 71 -3.59 -15.31 -9.54
C LYS A 71 -2.97 -16.69 -9.37
N GLN A 72 -2.46 -16.97 -8.17
CA GLN A 72 -1.95 -18.28 -7.80
C GLN A 72 -3.10 -19.21 -7.37
N PHE A 73 -3.18 -20.40 -7.98
CA PHE A 73 -4.25 -21.38 -7.71
C PHE A 73 -3.81 -22.48 -6.73
N GLY A 74 -2.75 -23.22 -7.07
CA GLY A 74 -2.48 -24.53 -6.46
C GLY A 74 -2.29 -24.51 -4.94
N ARG A 75 -1.60 -23.50 -4.38
CA ARG A 75 -1.29 -23.47 -2.94
C ARG A 75 -2.55 -23.32 -2.09
N THR A 76 -3.40 -22.34 -2.44
CA THR A 76 -4.63 -22.07 -1.70
C THR A 76 -5.70 -23.11 -1.97
N GLU A 77 -5.75 -23.69 -3.17
CA GLU A 77 -6.70 -24.74 -3.50
C GLU A 77 -6.45 -26.02 -2.69
N ILE A 78 -5.18 -26.44 -2.56
CA ILE A 78 -4.84 -27.62 -1.76
C ILE A 78 -5.23 -27.41 -0.29
N ALA A 79 -4.89 -26.24 0.28
CA ALA A 79 -5.28 -25.90 1.63
C ALA A 79 -6.81 -25.94 1.79
N TYR A 80 -7.54 -25.30 0.88
CA TYR A 80 -9.01 -25.26 0.91
C TYR A 80 -9.64 -26.65 0.82
N LYS A 81 -9.16 -27.52 -0.08
CA LYS A 81 -9.71 -28.88 -0.25
C LYS A 81 -9.49 -29.75 0.98
N LEU A 82 -8.36 -29.60 1.66
CA LEU A 82 -7.99 -30.42 2.82
C LEU A 82 -8.64 -29.95 4.13
N SER A 83 -9.18 -28.73 4.19
CA SER A 83 -9.70 -28.13 5.43
C SER A 83 -11.15 -27.66 5.34
N LYS A 84 -11.98 -28.27 4.47
CA LYS A 84 -13.39 -27.86 4.32
C LYS A 84 -14.19 -28.03 5.60
N ASP A 85 -13.92 -29.10 6.32
CA ASP A 85 -14.47 -29.43 7.64
C ASP A 85 -14.21 -28.31 8.67
N VAL A 86 -13.01 -27.72 8.65
CA VAL A 86 -12.66 -26.63 9.56
C VAL A 86 -13.57 -25.41 9.38
N PHE A 87 -14.00 -25.11 8.15
CA PHE A 87 -14.93 -24.01 7.91
C PHE A 87 -16.32 -24.30 8.47
N GLU A 88 -16.79 -25.54 8.36
CA GLU A 88 -18.07 -25.97 8.94
C GLU A 88 -18.03 -25.90 10.47
N ASP A 89 -16.91 -26.30 11.08
CA ASP A 89 -16.71 -26.20 12.53
C ASP A 89 -16.64 -24.75 13.00
N LEU A 90 -15.99 -23.86 12.25
CA LEU A 90 -15.99 -22.43 12.55
C LEU A 90 -17.40 -21.83 12.53
N CYS A 91 -18.24 -22.25 11.57
CA CYS A 91 -19.63 -21.78 11.48
C CYS A 91 -20.52 -22.25 12.64
N LYS A 92 -20.12 -23.28 13.40
CA LYS A 92 -20.86 -23.72 14.61
C LYS A 92 -20.62 -22.81 15.81
N VAL A 93 -19.51 -22.08 15.83
CA VAL A 93 -19.07 -21.26 16.96
C VAL A 93 -19.18 -19.77 16.67
N TYR A 94 -18.84 -19.35 15.45
CA TYR A 94 -18.82 -17.97 15.01
C TYR A 94 -19.97 -17.66 14.06
N ASN A 95 -20.34 -16.39 13.98
CA ASN A 95 -21.25 -15.98 12.92
C ASN A 95 -20.59 -16.24 11.54
N PRO A 96 -21.38 -16.43 10.47
CA PRO A 96 -20.84 -16.79 9.15
C PRO A 96 -19.87 -15.76 8.56
N SER A 97 -19.97 -14.49 8.94
CA SER A 97 -19.08 -13.43 8.45
C SER A 97 -17.69 -13.57 9.06
N ASP A 98 -17.62 -13.70 10.38
CA ASP A 98 -16.39 -13.83 11.14
C ASP A 98 -15.72 -15.19 10.85
N ALA A 99 -16.51 -16.26 10.74
CA ALA A 99 -16.01 -17.58 10.35
C ALA A 99 -15.29 -17.53 8.99
N LYS A 100 -15.83 -16.81 8.00
CA LYS A 100 -15.19 -16.62 6.68
C LYS A 100 -13.87 -15.86 6.79
N ILE A 101 -13.82 -14.79 7.57
CA ILE A 101 -12.60 -14.00 7.76
C ILE A 101 -11.51 -14.86 8.42
N ILE A 102 -11.85 -15.53 9.52
CA ILE A 102 -10.92 -16.41 10.25
C ILE A 102 -10.40 -17.51 9.32
N TYR A 103 -11.31 -18.17 8.60
CA TYR A 103 -10.96 -19.25 7.67
C TYR A 103 -10.06 -18.76 6.54
N ALA A 104 -10.37 -17.62 5.92
CA ALA A 104 -9.54 -17.05 4.86
C ALA A 104 -8.11 -16.72 5.35
N ILE A 105 -7.99 -16.12 6.54
CA ILE A 105 -6.67 -15.85 7.13
C ILE A 105 -5.90 -17.16 7.35
N ALA A 106 -6.57 -18.21 7.84
CA ALA A 106 -5.96 -19.51 8.07
C ALA A 106 -5.47 -20.16 6.77
N ILE A 107 -6.29 -20.15 5.71
CA ILE A 107 -5.92 -20.67 4.38
C ILE A 107 -4.70 -19.95 3.82
N ILE A 108 -4.68 -18.61 3.88
CA ILE A 108 -3.57 -17.82 3.36
C ILE A 108 -2.28 -18.08 4.16
N ARG A 109 -2.36 -18.21 5.49
CA ARG A 109 -1.19 -18.56 6.31
C ARG A 109 -0.72 -20.00 6.09
N ALA A 110 -1.64 -20.95 5.92
CA ALA A 110 -1.29 -22.33 5.57
C ALA A 110 -0.59 -22.42 4.20
N ALA A 111 -1.09 -21.66 3.22
CA ALA A 111 -0.55 -21.66 1.86
C ALA A 111 0.81 -20.95 1.74
N TYR A 112 1.02 -19.84 2.46
CA TYR A 112 2.19 -18.97 2.29
C TYR A 112 3.16 -18.95 3.48
N GLY A 113 2.83 -19.59 4.60
CA GLY A 113 3.65 -19.64 5.80
C GLY A 113 3.58 -18.38 6.65
N ASN A 114 4.71 -17.99 7.24
CA ASN A 114 4.81 -16.89 8.21
C ASN A 114 4.82 -15.51 7.53
N ILE A 115 3.71 -15.14 6.89
CA ILE A 115 3.50 -13.83 6.27
C ILE A 115 3.04 -12.78 7.30
N THR A 116 3.42 -11.53 7.07
CA THR A 116 2.99 -10.42 7.95
C THR A 116 1.51 -10.07 7.72
N ASN A 117 0.85 -9.46 8.71
CA ASN A 117 -0.56 -9.05 8.59
C ASN A 117 -0.80 -8.11 7.39
N ARG A 118 0.19 -7.25 7.07
CA ARG A 118 0.11 -6.34 5.92
C ARG A 118 0.10 -7.07 4.58
N GLU A 119 0.64 -8.30 4.52
CA GLU A 119 0.74 -9.08 3.30
C GLU A 119 -0.46 -9.99 3.06
N ILE A 120 -1.26 -10.29 4.09
CA ILE A 120 -2.41 -11.22 4.01
C ILE A 120 -3.36 -10.79 2.91
N ASN A 121 -3.83 -9.55 2.94
CA ASN A 121 -4.76 -9.04 1.94
C ASN A 121 -4.16 -9.13 0.53
N ARG A 122 -2.88 -8.77 0.36
CA ARG A 122 -2.21 -8.90 -0.95
C ARG A 122 -2.19 -10.35 -1.42
N LYS A 123 -1.79 -11.28 -0.55
CA LYS A 123 -1.72 -12.72 -0.90
C LYS A 123 -3.09 -13.29 -1.24
N TYR A 124 -4.12 -12.87 -0.53
CA TYR A 124 -5.50 -13.19 -0.82
C TYR A 124 -5.92 -12.68 -2.20
N GLN A 125 -5.80 -11.38 -2.48
CA GLN A 125 -6.14 -10.79 -3.79
C GLN A 125 -5.35 -11.41 -4.95
N CYS A 126 -4.09 -11.78 -4.70
CA CYS A 126 -3.20 -12.47 -5.65
C CYS A 126 -3.43 -13.98 -5.74
N SER A 127 -4.43 -14.54 -5.06
CA SER A 127 -4.74 -15.98 -5.09
C SER A 127 -6.10 -16.23 -5.70
N PHE A 128 -6.29 -17.39 -6.32
CA PHE A 128 -7.59 -17.76 -6.88
C PHE A 128 -8.66 -17.95 -5.79
N PHE A 129 -8.23 -18.11 -4.53
CA PHE A 129 -9.14 -18.16 -3.38
C PHE A 129 -10.03 -16.93 -3.26
N SER A 130 -9.58 -15.74 -3.70
CA SER A 130 -10.42 -14.54 -3.72
C SER A 130 -11.56 -14.59 -4.75
N GLU A 131 -11.45 -15.44 -5.77
CA GLU A 131 -12.52 -15.68 -6.75
C GLU A 131 -13.54 -16.69 -6.20
N GLN A 132 -13.07 -17.68 -5.44
CA GLN A 132 -13.93 -18.68 -4.80
C GLN A 132 -14.71 -18.11 -3.62
N PHE A 133 -14.07 -17.22 -2.85
CA PHE A 133 -14.65 -16.56 -1.69
C PHE A 133 -14.49 -15.04 -1.81
N PRO A 134 -15.28 -14.37 -2.67
CA PRO A 134 -15.11 -12.95 -2.92
C PRO A 134 -15.56 -12.08 -1.74
N GLY A 135 -15.04 -10.85 -1.68
CA GLY A 135 -15.53 -9.81 -0.79
C GLY A 135 -15.13 -9.93 0.69
N ILE A 136 -14.16 -10.79 1.03
CA ILE A 136 -13.63 -10.87 2.39
C ILE A 136 -12.73 -9.68 2.69
N GLY A 137 -13.04 -8.95 3.76
CA GLY A 137 -12.21 -7.85 4.27
C GLY A 137 -11.04 -8.37 5.11
N LEU A 138 -9.83 -8.36 4.54
CA LEU A 138 -8.57 -8.80 5.16
C LEU A 138 -7.55 -7.67 5.30
#